data_AF-A0A933MCH9-F1
#
_entry.id   AF-A0A933MCH9-F1
#
_cell.length_a   1.000
_cell.length_b   1.000
_cell.length_c   1.000
_cell.angle_alpha   90.00
_cell.angle_beta   90.00
_cell.angle_gamma   90.00
#
_symmetry.space_group_name_H-M   'P 1'
#
loop_
_entity.id
_entity.type
_entity.pdbx_description
1 polymer ?
#
loop_
_entity_poly.entity_id
_entity_poly.type
_entity_poly.pdbx_seq_one_letter_code
_entity_poly.pdbx_strand_id
1 'polypeptide(L)'
;MASEKNIGFLRGVFAAIAVIASLVGIYEFILKDQAPQPPAKVPVTQIVPVTQVIAVTRVVPITQVILATRTPTSSNATVGVFATQGWQDSGIVLASGEQFRIEYVSGRWTETKGELAFHGPEGSDYICSFATCCEPLPDQPKGALIGALGAKVFLIRRSGSFTSGGTGVLLLRMNDCDDALGDNAGSIVVRIER
;
A
#
# COMPACT_ATOMS: atom_id res chain seq x y z
N MET A 1 50.64 -34.06 -10.02
CA MET A 1 50.44 -32.60 -9.89
C MET A 1 49.00 -32.35 -9.48
N ALA A 2 48.71 -32.29 -8.18
CA ALA A 2 47.37 -32.07 -7.65
C ALA A 2 47.49 -31.40 -6.27
N SER A 3 47.62 -30.07 -6.21
CA SER A 3 47.49 -29.32 -4.95
C SER A 3 47.52 -27.80 -5.16
N GLU A 4 46.61 -27.22 -5.95
CA GLU A 4 46.47 -25.75 -6.00
C GLU A 4 45.02 -25.24 -5.96
N LYS A 5 44.00 -26.10 -6.14
CA LYS A 5 42.60 -25.65 -6.22
C LYS A 5 41.87 -25.46 -4.87
N ASN A 6 42.44 -25.90 -3.75
CA ASN A 6 41.75 -25.90 -2.44
C ASN A 6 42.07 -24.70 -1.52
N ILE A 7 42.98 -23.80 -1.90
CA ILE A 7 43.37 -22.66 -1.04
C ILE A 7 42.41 -21.47 -1.20
N GLY A 8 41.73 -21.34 -2.34
CA GLY A 8 40.77 -20.26 -2.60
C GLY A 8 39.46 -20.41 -1.82
N PHE A 9 38.96 -21.63 -1.65
CA PHE A 9 37.69 -21.91 -0.95
C PHE A 9 37.78 -21.61 0.55
N LEU A 10 38.90 -21.95 1.20
CA LEU A 10 39.13 -21.68 2.62
C LEU A 10 39.22 -20.17 2.91
N ARG A 11 39.78 -19.35 2.00
CA ARG A 11 39.85 -17.88 2.16
C ARG A 11 38.48 -17.20 2.10
N GLY A 12 37.52 -17.74 1.34
CA GLY A 12 36.16 -17.20 1.27
C GLY A 12 35.31 -17.48 2.52
N VAL A 13 35.49 -18.65 3.13
CA VAL A 13 34.73 -19.05 4.34
C VAL A 13 35.13 -18.20 5.56
N PHE A 14 36.42 -17.87 5.72
CA PHE A 14 36.86 -16.99 6.82
C PHE A 14 36.36 -15.55 6.69
N ALA A 15 36.20 -15.03 5.46
CA ALA A 15 35.62 -13.70 5.24
C ALA A 15 34.12 -13.65 5.60
N ALA A 16 33.37 -14.71 5.34
CA ALA A 16 31.95 -14.78 5.71
C ALA A 16 31.71 -14.88 7.22
N ILE A 17 32.57 -15.62 7.95
CA ILE A 17 32.47 -15.75 9.42
C ILE A 17 32.78 -14.41 10.13
N ALA A 18 33.71 -13.61 9.59
CA ALA A 18 34.05 -12.30 10.15
C ALA A 18 32.91 -11.26 10.01
N VAL A 19 32.11 -11.32 8.94
CA VAL A 19 30.96 -10.42 8.74
C VAL A 19 29.81 -10.76 9.68
N ILE A 20 29.57 -12.04 9.96
CA ILE A 20 28.51 -12.49 10.87
C ILE A 20 28.83 -12.11 12.32
N ALA A 21 30.09 -12.24 12.75
CA ALA A 21 30.50 -11.82 14.11
C ALA A 21 30.37 -10.29 14.33
N SER A 22 30.56 -9.49 13.28
CA SER A 22 30.40 -8.02 13.34
C SER A 22 28.92 -7.59 13.45
N LEU A 23 27.99 -8.34 12.84
CA LEU A 23 26.55 -8.05 12.92
C LEU A 23 25.92 -8.42 14.27
N VAL A 24 26.38 -9.50 14.92
CA VAL A 24 25.90 -9.87 16.27
C VAL A 24 26.35 -8.86 17.32
N GLY A 25 27.57 -8.31 17.20
CA GLY A 25 28.07 -7.27 18.11
C GLY A 25 27.31 -5.94 18.02
N ILE A 26 26.77 -5.60 16.85
CA ILE A 26 25.94 -4.39 16.66
C ILE A 26 24.56 -4.56 17.32
N TYR A 27 23.99 -5.77 17.31
CA TYR A 27 22.66 -6.02 17.88
C TYR A 27 22.64 -5.92 19.42
N GLU A 28 23.70 -6.39 20.10
CA GLU A 28 23.85 -6.28 21.56
C GLU A 28 24.12 -4.85 22.06
N PHE A 29 24.65 -3.97 21.20
CA PHE A 29 24.86 -2.56 21.55
C PHE A 29 23.58 -1.72 21.44
N ILE A 30 22.70 -2.03 20.47
CA ILE A 30 21.46 -1.27 20.25
C ILE A 30 20.41 -1.53 21.34
N LEU A 31 20.42 -2.69 22.00
CA LEU A 31 19.43 -3.04 23.03
C LEU A 31 19.75 -2.52 24.45
N LYS A 32 20.97 -2.01 24.70
CA LYS A 32 21.37 -1.58 26.06
C LYS A 32 21.06 -0.13 26.41
N ASP A 33 20.65 0.70 25.45
CA ASP A 33 20.52 2.16 25.67
C ASP A 33 19.08 2.69 25.72
N GLN A 34 18.07 1.81 25.82
CA GLN A 34 16.68 2.22 26.00
C GLN A 34 16.22 2.10 27.44
N ALA A 35 16.83 2.89 28.33
CA ALA A 35 16.21 3.20 29.60
C ALA A 35 14.97 4.08 29.35
N PRO A 36 13.78 3.73 29.88
CA PRO A 36 12.59 4.56 29.74
C PRO A 36 12.86 5.93 30.40
N GLN A 37 12.79 6.98 29.59
CA GLN A 37 12.90 8.35 30.08
C GLN A 37 11.73 8.62 31.04
N PRO A 38 11.97 9.26 32.20
CA PRO A 38 10.89 9.66 33.09
C PRO A 38 9.92 10.58 32.34
N PRO A 39 8.60 10.46 32.58
CA PRO A 39 7.61 11.26 31.89
C PRO A 39 7.91 12.75 32.10
N ALA A 40 7.97 13.51 31.01
CA ALA A 40 8.14 14.95 31.05
C ALA A 40 7.04 15.57 31.92
N LYS A 41 7.44 16.38 32.91
CA LYS A 41 6.50 17.15 33.73
C LYS A 41 5.76 18.13 32.83
N VAL A 42 4.49 17.85 32.55
CA VAL A 42 3.63 18.75 31.78
C VAL A 42 3.49 20.06 32.57
N PRO A 43 3.85 21.22 32.00
CA PRO A 43 3.64 22.49 32.67
C PRO A 43 2.13 22.72 32.82
N VAL A 44 1.69 22.86 34.07
CA VAL A 44 0.30 23.22 34.40
C VAL A 44 0.10 24.67 33.97
N THR A 45 -0.57 24.86 32.84
CA THR A 45 -0.96 26.18 32.34
C THR A 45 -1.99 26.80 33.29
N GLN A 46 -1.59 27.90 33.92
CA GLN A 46 -2.44 28.70 34.79
C GLN A 46 -3.62 29.27 34.01
N ILE A 47 -4.83 28.89 34.41
CA ILE A 47 -6.08 29.36 33.81
C ILE A 47 -6.35 30.77 34.38
N VAL A 48 -6.18 31.80 33.57
CA VAL A 48 -6.61 33.17 33.90
C VAL A 48 -8.10 33.31 33.59
N PRO A 49 -8.95 33.73 34.54
CA PRO A 49 -10.35 34.00 34.26
C PRO A 49 -10.48 35.30 33.48
N VAL A 50 -10.83 35.22 32.21
CA VAL A 50 -11.22 36.38 31.40
C VAL A 50 -12.71 36.61 31.61
N THR A 51 -13.05 37.49 32.55
CA THR A 51 -14.42 37.98 32.72
C THR A 51 -14.62 39.18 31.80
N GLN A 52 -15.18 38.95 30.60
CA GLN A 52 -15.80 40.02 29.83
C GLN A 52 -17.19 39.57 29.36
N VAL A 53 -18.20 40.11 30.03
CA VAL A 53 -19.60 40.01 29.63
C VAL A 53 -19.87 41.21 28.72
N ILE A 54 -19.73 41.03 27.41
CA ILE A 54 -20.24 42.00 26.44
C ILE A 54 -21.59 41.47 25.95
N ALA A 55 -22.66 42.04 26.48
CA ALA A 55 -24.00 41.84 25.96
C ALA A 55 -24.13 42.59 24.63
N VAL A 56 -24.10 41.87 23.51
CA VAL A 56 -24.53 42.40 22.21
C VAL A 56 -25.79 41.67 21.78
N THR A 57 -26.93 42.15 22.26
CA THR A 57 -28.25 41.68 21.82
C THR A 57 -28.54 42.31 20.47
N ARG A 58 -28.24 41.59 19.39
CA ARG A 58 -28.85 41.84 18.08
C ARG A 58 -29.32 40.51 17.49
N VAL A 59 -30.60 40.23 17.72
CA VAL A 59 -31.29 39.08 17.12
C VAL A 59 -31.65 39.47 15.69
N VAL A 60 -30.93 38.94 14.71
CA VAL A 60 -31.28 39.06 13.29
C VAL A 60 -31.82 37.68 12.88
N PRO A 61 -33.13 37.52 12.60
CA PRO A 61 -33.65 36.27 12.10
C PRO A 61 -33.30 36.18 10.62
N ILE A 62 -32.13 35.61 10.32
CA ILE A 62 -31.78 35.23 8.96
C ILE A 62 -32.03 33.73 8.84
N THR A 63 -33.21 33.37 8.37
CA THR A 63 -33.49 32.01 7.87
C THR A 63 -32.77 31.86 6.53
N GLN A 64 -31.45 31.78 6.55
CA GLN A 64 -30.66 31.45 5.37
C GLN A 64 -30.68 29.93 5.22
N VAL A 65 -31.46 29.44 4.27
CA VAL A 65 -31.28 28.10 3.72
C VAL A 65 -29.97 28.14 2.93
N ILE A 66 -28.84 28.02 3.62
CA ILE A 66 -27.53 27.88 2.97
C ILE A 66 -27.52 26.47 2.37
N LEU A 67 -27.97 26.33 1.12
CA LEU A 67 -27.54 25.20 0.31
C LEU A 67 -26.04 25.38 0.07
N ALA A 68 -25.24 24.86 0.99
CA ALA A 68 -23.81 24.70 0.77
C ALA A 68 -23.65 23.66 -0.34
N THR A 69 -23.57 24.14 -1.58
CA THR A 69 -23.05 23.35 -2.69
C THR A 69 -21.58 23.08 -2.38
N ARG A 70 -21.31 21.96 -1.71
CA ARG A 70 -19.94 21.44 -1.61
C ARG A 70 -19.50 21.18 -3.04
N THR A 71 -18.62 22.02 -3.56
CA THR A 71 -17.86 21.68 -4.75
C THR A 71 -17.15 20.36 -4.44
N PRO A 72 -17.42 19.27 -5.17
CA PRO A 72 -16.71 18.02 -4.95
C PRO A 72 -15.24 18.33 -5.19
N THR A 73 -14.46 18.35 -4.11
CA THR A 73 -13.01 18.51 -4.22
C THR A 73 -12.52 17.15 -4.66
N SER A 74 -12.27 17.02 -5.97
CA SER A 74 -11.66 15.81 -6.50
C SER A 74 -10.30 15.66 -5.86
N SER A 75 -10.15 14.63 -5.03
CA SER A 75 -8.89 14.32 -4.37
C SER A 75 -8.19 13.26 -5.21
N ASN A 76 -6.98 13.56 -5.67
CA ASN A 76 -6.15 12.60 -6.37
C ASN A 76 -5.15 11.98 -5.39
N ALA A 77 -5.05 10.66 -5.40
CA ALA A 77 -4.05 9.91 -4.65
C ALA A 77 -3.19 9.07 -5.61
N THR A 78 -1.92 8.91 -5.27
CA THR A 78 -0.98 8.06 -6.02
C THR A 78 -0.55 6.91 -5.12
N VAL A 79 -0.69 5.68 -5.61
CA VAL A 79 -0.46 4.45 -4.83
C VAL A 79 0.49 3.54 -5.58
N GLY A 80 1.51 3.03 -4.88
CA GLY A 80 2.36 1.96 -5.39
C GLY A 80 1.74 0.60 -5.10
N VAL A 81 1.76 -0.30 -6.07
CA VAL A 81 1.27 -1.68 -5.94
C VAL A 81 2.42 -2.64 -6.27
N PHE A 82 2.83 -3.42 -5.28
CA PHE A 82 3.94 -4.37 -5.38
C PHE A 82 3.44 -5.75 -5.80
N ALA A 83 4.16 -6.40 -6.72
CA ALA A 83 3.80 -7.71 -7.25
C ALA A 83 3.99 -8.85 -6.23
N THR A 84 4.87 -8.66 -5.26
CA THR A 84 5.25 -9.64 -4.22
C THR A 84 4.35 -9.60 -2.99
N GLN A 85 3.26 -8.84 -3.05
CA GLN A 85 2.34 -8.64 -1.93
C GLN A 85 0.93 -8.99 -2.37
N GLY A 86 0.14 -9.52 -1.44
CA GLY A 86 -1.29 -9.75 -1.63
C GLY A 86 -2.07 -8.44 -1.67
N TRP A 87 -3.25 -8.43 -1.05
CA TRP A 87 -4.07 -7.24 -0.94
C TRP A 87 -3.36 -6.11 -0.18
N GLN A 88 -3.19 -4.97 -0.84
CA GLN A 88 -2.54 -3.77 -0.30
C GLN A 88 -3.56 -2.65 -0.08
N ASP A 89 -3.52 -2.03 1.09
CA ASP A 89 -4.35 -0.88 1.43
C ASP A 89 -3.89 0.36 0.62
N SER A 90 -4.82 0.95 -0.14
CA SER A 90 -4.55 2.16 -0.92
C SER A 90 -4.58 3.46 -0.09
N GLY A 91 -5.05 3.40 1.15
CA GLY A 91 -5.38 4.55 2.00
C GLY A 91 -6.68 5.25 1.63
N ILE A 92 -7.41 4.74 0.62
CA ILE A 92 -8.65 5.34 0.12
C ILE A 92 -9.86 4.62 0.71
N VAL A 93 -10.64 5.38 1.49
CA VAL A 93 -11.95 4.96 1.98
C VAL A 93 -13.02 5.55 1.06
N LEU A 94 -13.84 4.69 0.49
CA LEU A 94 -14.95 5.05 -0.39
C LEU A 94 -16.27 4.88 0.36
N ALA A 95 -17.21 5.80 0.15
CA ALA A 95 -18.59 5.66 0.59
C ALA A 95 -19.42 4.85 -0.42
N SER A 96 -20.52 4.27 0.03
CA SER A 96 -21.49 3.63 -0.87
C SER A 96 -22.02 4.63 -1.91
N GLY A 97 -22.03 4.22 -3.19
CA GLY A 97 -22.46 5.05 -4.32
C GLY A 97 -21.42 6.04 -4.84
N GLU A 98 -20.26 6.15 -4.17
CA GLU A 98 -19.17 7.02 -4.62
C GLU A 98 -18.58 6.52 -5.94
N GLN A 99 -18.40 7.44 -6.90
CA GLN A 99 -17.72 7.16 -8.14
C GLN A 99 -16.23 7.41 -7.98
N PHE A 100 -15.40 6.58 -8.60
CA PHE A 100 -13.96 6.76 -8.59
C PHE A 100 -13.34 6.23 -9.87
N ARG A 101 -12.17 6.76 -10.22
CA ARG A 101 -11.38 6.33 -11.37
C ARG A 101 -10.00 5.88 -10.89
N ILE A 102 -9.53 4.76 -11.41
CA ILE A 102 -8.16 4.29 -11.22
C ILE A 102 -7.47 4.33 -12.57
N GLU A 103 -6.25 4.85 -12.61
CA GLU A 103 -5.45 4.98 -13.82
C GLU A 103 -3.99 4.59 -13.54
N TYR A 104 -3.45 3.70 -14.37
CA TYR A 104 -2.04 3.36 -14.37
C TYR A 104 -1.19 4.57 -14.76
N VAL A 105 -0.13 4.80 -13.98
CA VAL A 105 0.81 5.90 -14.17
C VAL A 105 2.14 5.39 -14.72
N SER A 106 2.77 4.43 -14.03
CA SER A 106 4.12 3.97 -14.37
C SER A 106 4.46 2.64 -13.71
N GLY A 107 5.66 2.13 -14.00
CA GLY A 107 6.19 0.89 -13.44
C GLY A 107 5.85 -0.34 -14.28
N ARG A 108 6.46 -1.46 -13.95
CA ARG A 108 6.21 -2.75 -14.60
C ARG A 108 6.42 -3.84 -13.56
N TRP A 109 5.74 -4.96 -13.76
CA TRP A 109 5.87 -6.13 -12.91
C TRP A 109 5.80 -7.42 -13.71
N THR A 110 6.05 -8.54 -13.07
CA THR A 110 5.94 -9.90 -13.62
C THR A 110 5.42 -10.83 -12.54
N GLU A 111 4.62 -11.79 -12.94
CA GLU A 111 4.11 -12.90 -12.13
C GLU A 111 5.11 -14.09 -12.07
N THR A 112 6.24 -14.01 -12.77
CA THR A 112 7.29 -15.05 -12.69
C THR A 112 8.66 -14.46 -13.05
N LYS A 113 9.41 -14.05 -12.03
CA LYS A 113 10.72 -13.42 -12.17
C LYS A 113 11.73 -14.37 -12.80
N GLY A 114 12.30 -13.92 -13.92
CA GLY A 114 13.34 -14.67 -14.64
C GLY A 114 12.80 -15.57 -15.74
N GLU A 115 11.49 -15.77 -15.79
CA GLU A 115 10.82 -16.57 -16.84
C GLU A 115 9.97 -15.67 -17.75
N LEU A 116 9.17 -14.79 -17.15
CA LEU A 116 8.28 -13.89 -17.88
C LEU A 116 8.85 -12.47 -17.92
N ALA A 117 8.72 -11.85 -19.10
CA ALA A 117 9.08 -10.46 -19.29
C ALA A 117 8.17 -9.56 -18.45
N PHE A 118 8.73 -8.51 -17.86
CA PHE A 118 7.97 -7.50 -17.15
C PHE A 118 6.91 -6.88 -18.07
N HIS A 119 5.67 -6.79 -17.61
CA HIS A 119 4.53 -6.23 -18.35
C HIS A 119 3.82 -5.15 -17.52
N GLY A 120 2.81 -4.54 -18.14
CA GLY A 120 1.99 -3.52 -17.50
C GLY A 120 0.85 -4.14 -16.68
N PRO A 121 -0.12 -3.31 -16.26
CA PRO A 121 -1.24 -3.76 -15.44
C PRO A 121 -2.25 -4.62 -16.22
N GLU A 122 -2.08 -4.84 -17.51
CA GLU A 122 -2.99 -5.65 -18.33
C GLU A 122 -2.93 -7.14 -18.00
N GLY A 123 -1.82 -7.60 -17.41
CA GLY A 123 -1.48 -9.00 -17.23
C GLY A 123 -0.81 -9.63 -18.44
N SER A 124 -0.54 -10.93 -18.35
CA SER A 124 -0.13 -11.79 -19.46
C SER A 124 -1.35 -12.30 -20.24
N ASP A 125 -1.13 -13.13 -21.26
CA ASP A 125 -2.24 -13.73 -22.02
C ASP A 125 -2.82 -14.99 -21.34
N TYR A 126 -2.28 -15.40 -20.19
CA TYR A 126 -2.76 -16.56 -19.44
C TYR A 126 -4.02 -16.22 -18.64
N ILE A 127 -5.06 -17.01 -18.84
CA ILE A 127 -6.31 -16.98 -18.07
C ILE A 127 -6.59 -18.41 -17.61
N CYS A 128 -6.83 -18.61 -16.32
CA CYS A 128 -7.02 -19.93 -15.76
C CYS A 128 -8.44 -20.48 -16.03
N SER A 129 -9.51 -19.72 -15.75
CA SER A 129 -10.92 -20.03 -16.08
C SER A 129 -11.49 -21.39 -15.57
N PHE A 130 -10.86 -22.00 -14.57
CA PHE A 130 -11.37 -23.20 -13.88
C PHE A 130 -11.82 -22.86 -12.45
N ALA A 131 -12.77 -23.62 -11.91
CA ALA A 131 -13.23 -23.43 -10.53
C ALA A 131 -12.15 -23.73 -9.47
N THR A 132 -11.07 -24.42 -9.85
CA THR A 132 -9.93 -24.76 -8.99
C THR A 132 -8.78 -23.77 -9.06
N CYS A 133 -8.91 -22.71 -9.87
CA CYS A 133 -7.91 -21.65 -9.98
C CYS A 133 -7.80 -20.89 -8.66
N CYS A 134 -6.57 -20.54 -8.29
CA CYS A 134 -6.28 -19.86 -7.03
C CYS A 134 -6.20 -18.34 -7.17
N GLU A 135 -6.22 -17.81 -8.39
CA GLU A 135 -6.24 -16.38 -8.65
C GLU A 135 -7.53 -15.75 -8.07
N PRO A 136 -7.46 -14.55 -7.47
CA PRO A 136 -8.64 -13.88 -6.93
C PRO A 136 -9.72 -13.56 -7.98
N LEU A 137 -9.32 -13.44 -9.25
CA LEU A 137 -10.20 -13.22 -10.38
C LEU A 137 -9.83 -14.19 -11.52
N PRO A 138 -10.26 -15.47 -11.42
CA PRO A 138 -9.70 -16.57 -12.23
C PRO A 138 -10.07 -16.52 -13.72
N ASP A 139 -11.16 -15.84 -14.06
CA ASP A 139 -11.59 -15.61 -15.45
C ASP A 139 -10.92 -14.37 -16.08
N GLN A 140 -9.89 -13.82 -15.43
CA GLN A 140 -9.16 -12.65 -15.91
C GLN A 140 -7.67 -12.94 -16.04
N PRO A 141 -6.93 -12.14 -16.84
CA PRO A 141 -5.51 -12.33 -17.05
C PRO A 141 -4.71 -12.41 -15.75
N LYS A 142 -3.82 -13.40 -15.66
CA LYS A 142 -2.83 -13.47 -14.60
C LYS A 142 -1.88 -12.28 -14.72
N GLY A 143 -1.41 -11.75 -13.59
CA GLY A 143 -0.57 -10.56 -13.58
C GLY A 143 -1.33 -9.23 -13.78
N ALA A 144 -2.65 -9.25 -14.01
CA ALA A 144 -3.42 -8.03 -14.18
C ALA A 144 -3.60 -7.27 -12.86
N LEU A 145 -3.71 -5.94 -12.93
CA LEU A 145 -4.13 -5.13 -11.79
C LEU A 145 -5.61 -5.35 -11.51
N ILE A 146 -5.90 -5.73 -10.27
CA ILE A 146 -7.26 -5.90 -9.74
C ILE A 146 -7.44 -5.07 -8.47
N GLY A 147 -8.70 -4.73 -8.21
CA GLY A 147 -9.13 -4.03 -7.00
C GLY A 147 -10.13 -4.86 -6.21
N ALA A 148 -10.21 -4.60 -4.92
CA ALA A 148 -11.26 -5.10 -4.05
C ALA A 148 -11.87 -3.99 -3.20
N LEU A 149 -13.18 -4.08 -2.98
CA LEU A 149 -13.91 -3.26 -2.03
C LEU A 149 -14.89 -4.16 -1.28
N GLY A 150 -14.58 -4.44 -0.01
CA GLY A 150 -15.25 -5.50 0.74
C GLY A 150 -15.09 -6.86 0.05
N ALA A 151 -16.19 -7.57 -0.18
CA ALA A 151 -16.19 -8.87 -0.85
C ALA A 151 -16.13 -8.80 -2.39
N LYS A 152 -16.25 -7.60 -2.97
CA LYS A 152 -16.29 -7.45 -4.44
C LYS A 152 -14.88 -7.24 -4.98
N VAL A 153 -14.42 -8.18 -5.80
CA VAL A 153 -13.20 -8.06 -6.61
C VAL A 153 -13.56 -7.61 -8.03
N PHE A 154 -12.73 -6.78 -8.64
CA PHE A 154 -12.96 -6.26 -9.99
C PHE A 154 -11.64 -6.02 -10.75
N LEU A 155 -11.74 -6.10 -12.07
CA LEU A 155 -10.62 -5.88 -12.99
C LEU A 155 -10.40 -4.38 -13.23
N ILE A 156 -9.13 -3.93 -13.21
CA ILE A 156 -8.75 -2.54 -13.49
C ILE A 156 -7.94 -2.41 -14.79
N ARG A 157 -6.88 -3.21 -14.97
CA ARG A 157 -5.92 -3.06 -16.09
C ARG A 157 -5.30 -1.64 -16.14
N ARG A 158 -5.24 -1.01 -17.32
CA ARG A 158 -4.70 0.36 -17.49
C ARG A 158 -5.54 1.42 -16.79
N SER A 159 -6.85 1.30 -16.86
CA SER A 159 -7.75 2.27 -16.24
C SER A 159 -9.16 1.72 -16.13
N GLY A 160 -9.91 2.21 -15.15
CA GLY A 160 -11.33 1.92 -15.02
C GLY A 160 -12.04 2.98 -14.19
N SER A 161 -13.33 3.17 -14.49
CA SER A 161 -14.25 3.97 -13.69
C SER A 161 -15.24 3.05 -13.01
N PHE A 162 -15.45 3.26 -11.72
CA PHE A 162 -16.20 2.35 -10.88
C PHE A 162 -17.17 3.12 -9.99
N THR A 163 -18.19 2.41 -9.52
CA THR A 163 -19.08 2.88 -8.46
C THR A 163 -18.96 1.94 -7.29
N SER A 164 -18.68 2.51 -6.13
CA SER A 164 -18.61 1.81 -4.87
C SER A 164 -19.99 1.23 -4.51
N GLY A 165 -20.06 -0.09 -4.32
CA GLY A 165 -21.29 -0.78 -3.90
C GLY A 165 -21.56 -0.73 -2.40
N GLY A 166 -20.63 -0.19 -1.61
CA GLY A 166 -20.69 -0.16 -0.15
C GLY A 166 -19.51 0.59 0.45
N THR A 167 -19.61 1.00 1.71
CA THR A 167 -18.53 1.74 2.36
C THR A 167 -17.35 0.82 2.70
N GLY A 168 -16.13 1.22 2.37
CA GLY A 168 -14.94 0.42 2.68
C GLY A 168 -13.62 0.98 2.17
N VAL A 169 -12.54 0.30 2.52
CA VAL A 169 -11.19 0.58 2.03
C VAL A 169 -11.00 -0.09 0.66
N LEU A 170 -10.48 0.67 -0.30
CA LEU A 170 -10.06 0.14 -1.59
C LEU A 170 -8.72 -0.59 -1.43
N LEU A 171 -8.71 -1.87 -1.78
CA LEU A 171 -7.51 -2.71 -1.78
C LEU A 171 -7.06 -2.97 -3.23
N LEU A 172 -5.76 -3.08 -3.45
CA LEU A 172 -5.16 -3.33 -4.77
C LEU A 172 -4.19 -4.50 -4.72
N ARG A 173 -4.09 -5.27 -5.80
CA ARG A 173 -3.05 -6.30 -5.98
C ARG A 173 -2.89 -6.72 -7.44
N MET A 174 -1.86 -7.54 -7.67
CA MET A 174 -1.74 -8.37 -8.87
C MET A 174 -2.71 -9.56 -8.81
N ASN A 175 -3.33 -9.90 -9.93
CA ASN A 175 -4.13 -11.11 -10.09
C ASN A 175 -3.21 -12.34 -10.19
N ASP A 176 -2.84 -12.88 -9.05
CA ASP A 176 -2.03 -14.08 -8.90
C ASP A 176 -2.39 -14.78 -7.59
N CYS A 177 -2.07 -16.06 -7.47
CA CYS A 177 -2.31 -16.88 -6.30
C CYS A 177 -1.45 -16.42 -5.12
N ASP A 178 -1.97 -16.54 -3.90
CA ASP A 178 -1.24 -16.14 -2.69
C ASP A 178 0.06 -16.94 -2.49
N ASP A 179 0.05 -18.23 -2.85
CA ASP A 179 1.23 -19.10 -2.76
C ASP A 179 2.25 -18.85 -3.88
N ALA A 180 1.91 -18.06 -4.90
CA ALA A 180 2.78 -17.70 -6.03
C ALA A 180 3.33 -16.27 -5.93
N LEU A 181 3.13 -15.56 -4.81
CA LEU A 181 3.66 -14.19 -4.68
C LEU A 181 5.19 -14.15 -4.55
N GLY A 182 5.83 -15.28 -4.23
CA GLY A 182 7.25 -15.37 -3.92
C GLY A 182 8.18 -15.25 -5.13
N ASP A 183 7.72 -15.66 -6.31
CA ASP A 183 8.44 -15.54 -7.59
C ASP A 183 8.03 -14.30 -8.39
N ASN A 184 7.10 -13.49 -7.88
CA ASN A 184 6.72 -12.22 -8.49
C ASN A 184 7.83 -11.17 -8.36
N ALA A 185 7.82 -10.17 -9.25
CA ALA A 185 8.75 -9.05 -9.14
C ALA A 185 8.22 -7.74 -9.72
N GLY A 186 8.73 -6.64 -9.18
CA GLY A 186 8.41 -5.29 -9.63
C GLY A 186 7.20 -4.69 -8.95
N SER A 187 6.79 -3.54 -9.47
CA SER A 187 5.70 -2.74 -8.94
C SER A 187 5.19 -1.80 -10.01
N ILE A 188 3.93 -1.41 -9.88
CA ILE A 188 3.31 -0.35 -10.66
C ILE A 188 2.86 0.78 -9.76
N VAL A 189 2.64 1.94 -10.35
CA VAL A 189 2.07 3.12 -9.69
C VAL A 189 0.75 3.45 -10.37
N VAL A 190 -0.27 3.73 -9.58
CA VAL A 190 -1.60 4.12 -10.06
C VAL A 190 -2.03 5.43 -9.42
N ARG A 191 -2.87 6.18 -10.14
CA ARG A 191 -3.60 7.34 -9.65
C ARG A 191 -5.05 6.95 -9.40
N ILE A 192 -5.60 7.44 -8.31
CA ILE A 192 -6.99 7.25 -7.90
C ILE A 192 -7.63 8.63 -7.78
N GLU A 193 -8.74 8.84 -8.48
CA GLU A 193 -9.51 10.09 -8.55
C GLU A 193 -10.93 9.82 -8.04
N ARG A 194 -11.47 10.73 -7.23
CA ARG A 194 -12.82 10.67 -6.64
C ARG A 194 -13.62 11.90 -7.06
#